data_AF-A0A973J1B7-F1
#
_entry.id   AF-A0A973J1B7-F1
#
_cell.length_a   1.000
_cell.length_b   1.000
_cell.length_c   1.000
_cell.angle_alpha   90.00
_cell.angle_beta   90.00
_cell.angle_gamma   90.00
#
_symmetry.space_group_name_H-M   'P 1'
#
loop_
_entity.id
_entity.type
_entity.pdbx_description
1 polymer ?
#
loop_
_entity_poly.entity_id
_entity_poly.type
_entity_poly.pdbx_seq_one_letter_code
_entity_poly.pdbx_strand_id
1 'polypeptide(L)'
;MNFARPFHKGSFITLLFVFITLLSASSASGENTAAPRQEQSGQTDRKELIYTLHHAVIPGILFSDKGAMFFGDLTSGNNAPFHQIVEGPLGKDYASGMKIIPEHYPDFDIVLISFPVPVEEPHNVHAALVKKNGTFRYITLEKGNDVGNLGTKTFMCEWSADHNHKNYGARKYDDLESFRKELLDFLKK
;
A
#
# COMPACT_ATOMS: atom_id res chain seq x y z
N MET A 1 -37.45 26.51 -24.82
CA MET A 1 -38.13 25.20 -24.94
C MET A 1 -37.43 24.22 -24.01
N ASN A 2 -38.17 23.55 -23.13
CA ASN A 2 -37.62 22.64 -22.13
C ASN A 2 -37.60 21.21 -22.64
N PHE A 3 -36.51 20.48 -22.41
CA PHE A 3 -36.52 19.01 -22.41
C PHE A 3 -35.72 18.50 -21.20
N ALA A 4 -36.43 18.31 -20.08
CA ALA A 4 -35.91 17.54 -18.96
C ALA A 4 -35.91 16.05 -19.31
N ARG A 5 -34.87 15.32 -18.88
CA ARG A 5 -34.85 13.85 -18.92
C ARG A 5 -35.15 13.29 -17.52
N PRO A 6 -35.94 12.21 -17.38
CA PRO A 6 -36.31 11.67 -16.08
C PRO A 6 -35.15 10.88 -15.45
N PHE A 7 -34.98 11.06 -14.14
CA PHE A 7 -34.12 10.24 -13.29
C PHE A 7 -34.78 8.87 -13.04
N HIS A 8 -34.14 7.78 -13.45
CA HIS A 8 -34.57 6.43 -13.04
C HIS A 8 -33.96 6.08 -11.67
N LYS A 9 -34.83 5.80 -10.69
CA LYS A 9 -34.43 5.23 -9.40
C LYS A 9 -34.15 3.73 -9.59
N GLY A 10 -32.91 3.30 -9.34
CA GLY A 10 -32.51 1.89 -9.27
C GLY A 10 -32.60 1.36 -7.83
N SER A 11 -33.05 0.11 -7.68
CA SER A 11 -33.46 -0.50 -6.41
C SER A 11 -32.38 -0.56 -5.31
N PHE A 12 -32.84 -0.40 -4.07
CA PHE A 12 -32.16 -0.94 -2.89
C PHE A 12 -32.01 -2.47 -3.01
N ILE A 13 -30.81 -2.99 -2.79
CA ILE A 13 -30.58 -4.41 -2.53
C ILE A 13 -30.21 -4.56 -1.05
N THR A 14 -31.17 -4.97 -0.25
CA THR A 14 -30.98 -5.31 1.16
C THR A 14 -30.31 -6.69 1.24
N LEU A 15 -29.01 -6.74 1.54
CA LEU A 15 -28.30 -8.01 1.69
C LEU A 15 -28.52 -8.56 3.11
N LEU A 16 -29.36 -9.60 3.22
CA LEU A 16 -29.68 -10.28 4.47
C LEU A 16 -28.56 -11.27 4.84
N PHE A 17 -27.69 -10.91 5.79
CA PHE A 17 -26.74 -11.85 6.38
C PHE A 17 -27.42 -12.75 7.41
N VAL A 18 -27.62 -14.03 7.06
CA VAL A 18 -28.08 -15.07 7.98
C VAL A 18 -26.88 -15.62 8.75
N PHE A 19 -26.78 -15.28 10.04
CA PHE A 19 -25.84 -15.92 10.97
C PHE A 19 -26.33 -17.34 11.31
N ILE A 20 -25.57 -18.37 10.94
CA ILE A 20 -25.76 -19.73 11.45
C ILE A 20 -24.63 -20.03 12.44
N THR A 21 -24.92 -19.85 13.73
CA THR A 21 -24.05 -20.31 14.81
C THR A 21 -24.35 -21.78 15.13
N LEU A 22 -23.46 -22.69 14.72
CA LEU A 22 -23.46 -24.07 15.19
C LEU A 22 -22.30 -24.26 16.18
N LEU A 23 -22.60 -24.07 17.46
CA LEU A 23 -21.76 -24.52 18.56
C LEU A 23 -21.81 -26.05 18.60
N SER A 24 -20.65 -26.70 18.53
CA SER A 24 -20.49 -28.11 18.89
C SER A 24 -19.27 -28.23 19.78
N ALA A 25 -19.52 -28.25 21.09
CA ALA A 25 -18.49 -28.57 22.07
C ALA A 25 -18.18 -30.07 21.99
N SER A 26 -16.89 -30.42 22.01
CA SER A 26 -16.45 -31.79 22.24
C SER A 26 -15.23 -31.75 23.14
N SER A 27 -15.47 -32.07 24.41
CA SER A 27 -14.42 -32.16 25.43
C SER A 27 -13.64 -33.46 25.24
N ALA A 28 -12.38 -33.37 24.84
CA ALA A 28 -11.42 -34.46 24.89
C ALA A 28 -10.28 -34.05 25.81
N SER A 29 -10.31 -34.53 27.07
CA SER A 29 -9.22 -34.33 28.01
C SER A 29 -8.06 -35.26 27.65
N GLY A 30 -6.88 -34.68 27.43
CA GLY A 30 -5.66 -35.41 27.11
C GLY A 30 -4.44 -34.61 27.54
N GLU A 31 -4.09 -34.70 28.82
CA GLU A 31 -2.84 -34.15 29.35
C GLU A 31 -1.64 -34.86 28.72
N ASN A 32 -1.02 -34.19 27.73
CA ASN A 32 0.31 -34.50 27.26
C ASN A 32 1.16 -33.24 27.43
N THR A 33 1.98 -33.21 28.50
CA THR A 33 2.83 -32.07 28.85
C THR A 33 4.05 -31.98 27.93
N ALA A 34 3.80 -31.67 26.65
CA ALA A 34 4.83 -31.18 25.75
C ALA A 34 5.19 -29.75 26.17
N ALA A 35 6.48 -29.45 26.31
CA ALA A 35 6.94 -28.09 26.60
C ALA A 35 6.43 -27.12 25.50
N PRO A 36 5.97 -25.90 25.84
CA PRO A 36 5.45 -24.96 24.87
C PRO A 36 6.56 -24.55 23.90
N ARG A 37 6.48 -25.08 22.68
CA ARG A 37 7.29 -24.63 21.54
C ARG A 37 6.91 -23.18 21.29
N GLN A 38 7.81 -22.23 21.58
CA GLN A 38 7.56 -20.81 21.33
C GLN A 38 7.20 -20.62 19.84
N GLU A 39 6.00 -20.13 19.59
CA GLU A 39 5.50 -19.93 18.24
C GLU A 39 6.23 -18.75 17.58
N GLN A 40 7.04 -19.04 16.55
CA GLN A 40 7.56 -18.03 15.62
C GLN A 40 6.49 -17.54 14.62
N SER A 41 5.21 -17.87 14.82
CA SER A 41 4.13 -17.63 13.85
C SER A 41 3.93 -16.14 13.52
N GLY A 42 4.05 -15.24 14.50
CA GLY A 42 3.75 -13.81 14.28
C GLY A 42 4.74 -13.01 13.43
N GLN A 43 5.90 -13.56 13.06
CA GLN A 43 6.96 -12.80 12.37
C GLN A 43 6.82 -12.84 10.84
N THR A 44 6.52 -14.02 10.28
CA THR A 44 6.23 -14.20 8.85
C THR A 44 5.02 -13.34 8.44
N ASP A 45 3.95 -13.39 9.22
CA ASP A 45 2.71 -12.65 9.02
C ASP A 45 2.95 -11.14 8.85
N ARG A 46 3.79 -10.53 9.72
CA ARG A 46 4.05 -9.08 9.65
C ARG A 46 4.74 -8.67 8.35
N LYS A 47 5.67 -9.49 7.86
CA LYS A 47 6.37 -9.24 6.59
C LYS A 47 5.42 -9.36 5.40
N GLU A 48 4.58 -10.39 5.38
CA GLU A 48 3.56 -10.57 4.35
C GLU A 48 2.52 -9.44 4.35
N LEU A 49 2.12 -8.93 5.52
CA LEU A 49 1.22 -7.79 5.65
C LEU A 49 1.85 -6.48 5.13
N ILE A 50 3.14 -6.22 5.42
CA ILE A 50 3.87 -5.07 4.85
C ILE A 50 3.96 -5.18 3.34
N TYR A 51 4.35 -6.35 2.82
CA TYR A 51 4.42 -6.61 1.39
C TYR A 51 3.04 -6.41 0.71
N THR A 52 1.98 -6.94 1.32
CA THR A 52 0.60 -6.81 0.82
C THR A 52 0.12 -5.37 0.83
N LEU A 53 0.43 -4.60 1.90
CA LEU A 53 0.12 -3.17 1.94
C LEU A 53 0.78 -2.43 0.77
N HIS A 54 2.09 -2.63 0.59
CA HIS A 54 2.89 -1.87 -0.36
C HIS A 54 2.63 -2.24 -1.83
N HIS A 55 2.30 -3.51 -2.13
CA HIS A 55 2.21 -4.00 -3.52
C HIS A 55 0.78 -4.32 -3.98
N ALA A 56 -0.18 -4.48 -3.06
CA ALA A 56 -1.58 -4.76 -3.41
C ALA A 56 -2.54 -3.67 -2.89
N VAL A 57 -2.50 -3.31 -1.61
CA VAL A 57 -3.51 -2.42 -1.01
C VAL A 57 -3.36 -0.98 -1.51
N ILE A 58 -2.18 -0.38 -1.39
CA ILE A 58 -1.95 1.02 -1.81
C ILE A 58 -2.20 1.21 -3.33
N PRO A 59 -1.55 0.45 -4.25
CA PRO A 59 -1.83 0.57 -5.67
C PRO A 59 -3.27 0.17 -6.02
N GLY A 60 -3.82 -0.87 -5.38
CA GLY A 60 -5.21 -1.30 -5.61
C GLY A 60 -6.24 -0.22 -5.29
N ILE A 61 -6.06 0.54 -4.20
CA ILE A 61 -6.91 1.70 -3.89
C ILE A 61 -6.66 2.82 -4.90
N LEU A 62 -5.40 3.15 -5.20
CA LEU A 62 -5.03 4.23 -6.12
C LEU A 62 -5.60 4.02 -7.55
N PHE A 63 -5.64 2.78 -8.02
CA PHE A 63 -6.14 2.43 -9.36
C PHE A 63 -7.63 2.06 -9.40
N SER A 64 -8.32 2.07 -8.25
CA SER A 64 -9.77 1.86 -8.16
C SER A 64 -10.58 3.14 -8.46
N ASP A 65 -11.91 3.01 -8.47
CA ASP A 65 -12.86 4.12 -8.47
C ASP A 65 -12.67 5.10 -7.29
N LYS A 66 -12.08 4.63 -6.17
CA LYS A 66 -11.75 5.45 -4.99
C LYS A 66 -10.43 6.19 -5.11
N GLY A 67 -9.61 5.91 -6.13
CA GLY A 67 -8.26 6.45 -6.28
C GLY A 67 -8.21 7.98 -6.28
N ALA A 68 -9.19 8.63 -6.91
CA ALA A 68 -9.29 10.09 -6.95
C ALA A 68 -9.56 10.72 -5.57
N MET A 69 -10.39 10.08 -4.74
CA MET A 69 -10.68 10.52 -3.37
C MET A 69 -9.47 10.26 -2.47
N PHE A 70 -8.92 9.04 -2.53
CA PHE A 70 -7.74 8.64 -1.76
C PHE A 70 -6.53 9.56 -2.00
N PHE A 71 -6.26 9.90 -3.26
CA PHE A 71 -5.20 10.85 -3.61
C PHE A 71 -5.53 12.29 -3.16
N GLY A 72 -6.80 12.70 -3.23
CA GLY A 72 -7.26 14.00 -2.74
C GLY A 72 -7.12 14.17 -1.23
N ASP A 73 -7.42 13.13 -0.45
CA ASP A 73 -7.22 13.09 0.99
C ASP A 73 -5.73 13.27 1.34
N LEU A 74 -4.84 12.48 0.72
CA LEU A 74 -3.40 12.58 0.95
C LEU A 74 -2.79 13.93 0.51
N THR A 75 -3.24 14.49 -0.62
CA THR A 75 -2.76 15.80 -1.11
C THR A 75 -3.24 16.98 -0.26
N SER A 76 -4.41 16.88 0.37
CA SER A 76 -4.92 17.88 1.32
C SER A 76 -4.41 17.69 2.75
N GLY A 77 -3.63 16.64 3.02
CA GLY A 77 -3.13 16.29 4.35
C GLY A 77 -4.15 15.59 5.26
N ASN A 78 -5.32 15.20 4.73
CA ASN A 78 -6.30 14.36 5.41
C ASN A 78 -5.83 12.89 5.46
N ASN A 79 -4.74 12.63 6.18
CA ASN A 79 -4.09 11.31 6.20
C ASN A 79 -4.82 10.29 7.10
N ALA A 80 -5.87 10.69 7.82
CA ALA A 80 -6.55 9.83 8.80
C ALA A 80 -7.19 8.56 8.19
N PRO A 81 -7.88 8.59 7.03
CA PRO A 81 -8.41 7.37 6.41
C PRO A 81 -7.29 6.41 5.97
N PHE A 82 -6.17 6.96 5.49
CA PHE A 82 -5.01 6.16 5.10
C PHE A 82 -4.34 5.50 6.32
N HIS A 83 -4.15 6.24 7.42
CA HIS A 83 -3.64 5.65 8.65
C HIS A 83 -4.55 4.53 9.15
N GLN A 84 -5.88 4.68 9.14
CA GLN A 84 -6.80 3.60 9.53
C GLN A 84 -6.62 2.31 8.72
N ILE A 85 -6.34 2.41 7.41
CA ILE A 85 -6.05 1.26 6.54
C ILE A 85 -4.75 0.55 6.96
N VAL A 86 -3.75 1.29 7.44
CA VAL A 86 -2.44 0.76 7.86
C VAL A 86 -2.45 0.26 9.31
N GLU A 87 -3.15 0.96 10.21
CA GLU A 87 -3.21 0.66 11.64
C GLU A 87 -3.84 -0.71 11.93
N GLY A 88 -4.88 -1.09 11.17
CA GLY A 88 -5.55 -2.39 11.31
C GLY A 88 -4.62 -3.60 11.21
N PRO A 89 -3.88 -3.78 10.10
CA PRO A 89 -2.95 -4.91 9.94
C PRO A 89 -1.59 -4.72 10.62
N LEU A 90 -1.03 -3.51 10.68
CA LEU A 90 0.38 -3.30 11.06
C LEU A 90 0.59 -2.60 12.41
N GLY A 91 -0.49 -2.10 13.02
CA GLY A 91 -0.50 -1.39 14.30
C GLY A 91 -0.18 0.09 14.18
N LYS A 92 -0.56 0.83 15.22
CA LYS A 92 -0.41 2.29 15.33
C LYS A 92 1.03 2.78 15.16
N ASP A 93 1.99 2.05 15.70
CA ASP A 93 3.41 2.44 15.66
C ASP A 93 3.97 2.41 14.24
N TYR A 94 3.50 1.48 13.39
CA TYR A 94 3.89 1.45 11.98
C TYR A 94 3.25 2.59 11.21
N ALA A 95 1.93 2.81 11.36
CA ALA A 95 1.22 3.88 10.66
C ALA A 95 1.74 5.28 11.03
N SER A 96 1.95 5.54 12.33
CA SER A 96 2.47 6.82 12.81
C SER A 96 3.96 7.08 12.50
N GLY A 97 4.72 6.03 12.19
CA GLY A 97 6.10 6.15 11.68
C GLY A 97 6.18 6.49 10.18
N MET A 98 5.06 6.53 9.46
CA MET A 98 5.04 6.90 8.04
C MET A 98 5.15 8.42 7.86
N LYS A 99 5.93 8.86 6.87
CA LYS A 99 6.01 10.28 6.48
C LYS A 99 5.34 10.47 5.13
N ILE A 100 4.31 11.30 5.08
CA ILE A 100 3.53 11.62 3.87
C ILE A 100 3.82 13.08 3.51
N ILE A 101 4.28 13.33 2.28
CA ILE A 101 4.63 14.66 1.78
C ILE A 101 3.90 14.89 0.45
N PRO A 102 2.84 15.72 0.43
CA PRO A 102 2.21 16.14 -0.81
C PRO A 102 3.01 17.25 -1.49
N GLU A 103 3.13 17.19 -2.81
CA GLU A 103 3.85 18.17 -3.63
C GLU A 103 3.07 18.46 -4.91
N HIS A 104 2.96 19.74 -5.28
CA HIS A 104 2.25 20.20 -6.47
C HIS A 104 3.23 20.80 -7.48
N TYR A 105 3.11 20.39 -8.75
CA TYR A 105 3.87 20.89 -9.89
C TYR A 105 2.92 21.29 -11.03
N PRO A 106 3.34 22.15 -11.97
CA PRO A 106 2.45 22.64 -13.04
C PRO A 106 1.76 21.56 -13.87
N ASP A 107 2.43 20.42 -14.10
CA ASP A 107 1.95 19.33 -14.97
C ASP A 107 1.48 18.07 -14.20
N PHE A 108 1.73 17.99 -12.88
CA PHE A 108 1.44 16.80 -12.08
C PHE A 108 1.42 17.08 -10.56
N ASP A 109 0.65 16.27 -9.84
CA ASP A 109 0.69 16.17 -8.38
C ASP A 109 1.48 14.92 -7.95
N ILE A 110 2.16 14.99 -6.80
CA ILE A 110 2.83 13.85 -6.17
C ILE A 110 2.40 13.76 -4.70
N VAL A 111 2.22 12.54 -4.19
CA VAL A 111 2.32 12.24 -2.76
C VAL A 111 3.49 11.29 -2.56
N LEU A 112 4.54 11.77 -1.90
CA LEU A 112 5.66 10.95 -1.45
C LEU A 112 5.30 10.31 -0.11
N ILE A 113 5.57 9.01 0.02
CA ILE A 113 5.40 8.26 1.26
C ILE A 113 6.74 7.62 1.60
N SER A 114 7.27 7.89 2.79
CA SER A 114 8.35 7.11 3.38
C SER A 114 7.79 6.17 4.43
N PHE A 115 8.13 4.90 4.31
CA PHE A 115 7.71 3.87 5.27
C PHE A 115 8.71 3.81 6.45
N PRO A 116 8.29 3.35 7.63
CA PRO A 116 9.22 2.99 8.70
C PRO A 116 10.27 2.02 8.17
N VAL A 117 11.54 2.19 8.57
CA VAL A 117 12.61 1.25 8.21
C VAL A 117 12.23 -0.14 8.74
N PRO A 118 11.94 -1.14 7.88
CA PRO A 118 11.46 -2.43 8.35
C PRO A 118 12.65 -3.36 8.62
N VAL A 119 12.38 -4.44 9.36
CA VAL A 119 13.45 -5.25 9.96
C VAL A 119 14.02 -6.33 8.98
N GLU A 120 13.31 -6.74 7.93
CA GLU A 120 13.65 -7.97 7.15
C GLU A 120 13.38 -8.01 5.62
N GLU A 121 14.46 -7.76 4.87
CA GLU A 121 14.70 -7.89 3.40
C GLU A 121 13.69 -8.74 2.55
N PRO A 122 12.93 -8.30 1.51
CA PRO A 122 12.91 -7.04 0.73
C PRO A 122 11.83 -6.04 1.19
N HIS A 123 11.99 -4.76 0.81
CA HIS A 123 11.22 -3.65 1.38
C HIS A 123 11.00 -2.47 0.42
N ASN A 124 9.78 -1.93 0.34
CA ASN A 124 9.63 -0.58 -0.22
C ASN A 124 9.98 0.44 0.86
N VAL A 125 11.02 1.23 0.61
CA VAL A 125 11.51 2.27 1.53
C VAL A 125 10.72 3.56 1.33
N HIS A 126 10.46 3.88 0.07
CA HIS A 126 9.67 5.03 -0.36
C HIS A 126 8.69 4.62 -1.46
N ALA A 127 7.57 5.31 -1.54
CA ALA A 127 6.64 5.28 -2.65
C ALA A 127 6.27 6.70 -3.09
N ALA A 128 5.85 6.83 -4.33
CA ALA A 128 5.35 8.03 -4.95
C ALA A 128 4.04 7.69 -5.68
N LEU A 129 2.95 8.23 -5.16
CA LEU A 129 1.68 8.25 -5.87
C LEU A 129 1.73 9.50 -6.74
N VAL A 130 1.52 9.38 -8.05
CA VAL A 130 1.61 10.49 -8.99
C VAL A 130 0.31 10.62 -9.76
N LYS A 131 -0.17 11.85 -9.95
CA LYS A 131 -1.30 12.17 -10.83
C LYS A 131 -0.83 13.12 -11.93
N LYS A 132 -0.68 12.62 -13.15
CA LYS A 132 -0.26 13.40 -14.35
C LYS A 132 -1.34 13.24 -15.42
N ASN A 133 -1.87 14.35 -15.94
CA ASN A 133 -2.93 14.35 -16.97
C ASN A 133 -4.14 13.45 -16.64
N GLY A 134 -4.55 13.43 -15.36
CA GLY A 134 -5.67 12.60 -14.88
C GLY A 134 -5.35 11.10 -14.73
N THR A 135 -4.17 10.65 -15.10
CA THR A 135 -3.71 9.26 -14.94
C THR A 135 -2.91 9.12 -13.64
N PHE A 136 -3.19 8.05 -12.88
CA PHE A 136 -2.42 7.69 -11.71
C PHE A 136 -1.21 6.80 -12.05
N ARG A 137 -0.15 6.92 -11.25
CA ARG A 137 1.02 6.03 -11.26
C ARG A 137 1.44 5.73 -9.82
N TYR A 138 1.95 4.53 -9.59
CA TYR A 138 2.52 4.13 -8.30
C TYR A 138 3.96 3.67 -8.51
N ILE A 139 4.90 4.52 -8.08
CA ILE A 139 6.34 4.33 -8.29
C ILE A 139 7.00 4.11 -6.94
N THR A 140 7.85 3.10 -6.81
CA THR A 140 8.43 2.65 -5.54
C THR A 140 9.95 2.67 -5.59
N LEU A 141 10.59 2.83 -4.43
CA LEU A 141 12.00 2.51 -4.23
C LEU A 141 12.10 1.29 -3.33
N GLU A 142 12.50 0.16 -3.92
CA GLU A 142 12.42 -1.17 -3.31
C GLU A 142 13.82 -1.70 -2.98
N LYS A 143 14.15 -1.97 -1.72
CA LYS A 143 15.34 -2.74 -1.33
C LYS A 143 15.15 -4.20 -1.67
N GLY A 144 16.13 -4.77 -2.37
CA GLY A 144 16.20 -6.18 -2.69
C GLY A 144 17.65 -6.66 -2.80
N ASN A 145 17.82 -7.99 -2.77
CA ASN A 145 19.12 -8.60 -3.02
C ASN A 145 19.53 -8.41 -4.48
N ASP A 146 20.78 -8.01 -4.71
CA ASP A 146 21.35 -8.03 -6.06
C ASP A 146 21.46 -9.47 -6.57
N VAL A 147 21.06 -9.72 -7.82
CA VAL A 147 21.11 -11.06 -8.44
C VAL A 147 22.56 -11.60 -8.52
N GLY A 148 23.56 -10.71 -8.49
CA GLY A 148 24.98 -11.06 -8.39
C GLY A 148 25.52 -11.30 -6.98
N ASN A 149 24.68 -11.29 -5.93
CA ASN A 149 25.07 -11.36 -4.51
C ASN A 149 26.09 -10.29 -4.07
N LEU A 150 26.14 -9.13 -4.74
CA LEU A 150 27.05 -8.02 -4.41
C LEU A 150 26.54 -7.13 -3.24
N GLY A 151 25.51 -7.58 -2.52
CA GLY A 151 24.86 -6.88 -1.41
C GLY A 151 23.43 -6.40 -1.73
N THR A 152 22.80 -5.74 -0.75
CA THR A 152 21.52 -5.05 -0.94
C THR A 152 21.67 -3.92 -1.96
N LYS A 153 20.72 -3.81 -2.88
CA LYS A 153 20.51 -2.62 -3.71
C LYS A 153 19.07 -2.14 -3.57
N THR A 154 18.83 -0.88 -3.88
CA THR A 154 17.49 -0.38 -4.16
C THR A 154 17.18 -0.50 -5.65
N PHE A 155 15.90 -0.58 -5.99
CA PHE A 155 15.39 -0.61 -7.36
C PHE A 155 14.28 0.43 -7.47
N MET A 156 14.28 1.23 -8.53
CA MET A 156 13.12 2.07 -8.82
C MET A 156 12.13 1.25 -9.63
N CYS A 157 10.93 1.06 -9.10
CA CYS A 157 9.91 0.20 -9.69
C CYS A 157 8.61 0.98 -9.95
N GLU A 158 7.75 0.47 -10.84
CA GLU A 158 6.37 0.95 -11.01
C GLU A 158 5.42 -0.24 -11.07
N TRP A 159 4.30 -0.11 -10.38
CA TRP A 159 3.17 -1.02 -10.48
C TRP A 159 2.02 -0.31 -11.21
N SER A 160 1.41 -0.97 -12.19
CA SER A 160 0.25 -0.45 -12.93
C SER A 160 -1.06 -1.12 -12.50
N ALA A 161 -2.19 -0.54 -12.92
CA ALA A 161 -3.55 -0.99 -12.58
C ALA A 161 -3.87 -2.45 -12.98
N ASP A 162 -3.14 -2.99 -13.95
CA ASP A 162 -3.19 -4.37 -14.41
C ASP A 162 -2.26 -5.31 -13.63
N HIS A 163 -1.71 -4.85 -12.50
CA HIS A 163 -0.73 -5.54 -11.65
C HIS A 163 0.61 -5.88 -12.34
N ASN A 164 0.90 -5.29 -13.49
CA ASN A 164 2.22 -5.40 -14.10
C ASN A 164 3.27 -4.63 -13.29
N HIS A 165 4.42 -5.29 -13.05
CA HIS A 165 5.56 -4.73 -12.33
C HIS A 165 6.69 -4.39 -13.29
N LYS A 166 7.15 -3.13 -13.29
CA LYS A 166 8.24 -2.63 -14.13
C LYS A 166 9.42 -2.22 -13.25
N ASN A 167 10.59 -2.80 -13.47
CA ASN A 167 11.82 -2.44 -12.78
C ASN A 167 12.68 -1.53 -13.67
N TYR A 168 12.99 -0.32 -13.21
CA TYR A 168 13.82 0.69 -13.90
C TYR A 168 15.31 0.59 -13.55
N GLY A 169 15.75 -0.59 -13.10
CA GLY A 169 17.11 -0.91 -12.71
C GLY A 169 17.43 -0.57 -11.26
N ALA A 170 18.63 -0.99 -10.84
CA ALA A 170 19.14 -0.74 -9.50
C ALA A 170 19.57 0.72 -9.29
N ARG A 171 19.62 1.15 -8.03
CA ARG A 171 20.09 2.44 -7.55
C ARG A 171 21.13 2.24 -6.43
N LYS A 172 21.86 3.31 -6.13
CA LYS A 172 22.91 3.36 -5.08
C LYS A 172 22.50 4.23 -3.88
N TYR A 173 21.23 4.60 -3.80
CA TYR A 173 20.65 5.46 -2.77
C TYR A 173 19.41 4.78 -2.20
N ASP A 174 19.16 4.94 -0.91
CA ASP A 174 17.93 4.51 -0.24
C ASP A 174 17.23 5.65 0.52
N ASP A 175 17.66 6.89 0.26
CA ASP A 175 17.10 8.10 0.84
C ASP A 175 16.01 8.74 -0.03
N LEU A 176 15.14 9.51 0.63
CA LEU A 176 13.99 10.18 0.00
C LEU A 176 14.40 11.31 -0.95
N GLU A 177 15.50 12.02 -0.70
CA GLU A 177 15.89 13.19 -1.49
C GLU A 177 16.40 12.76 -2.88
N SER A 178 17.27 11.75 -2.91
CA SER A 178 17.75 11.12 -4.14
C SER A 178 16.59 10.50 -4.94
N PHE A 179 15.68 9.78 -4.28
CA PHE A 179 14.49 9.21 -4.93
C PHE A 179 13.60 10.29 -5.55
N ARG A 180 13.26 11.32 -4.76
CA ARG A 180 12.46 12.47 -5.21
C ARG A 180 13.11 13.17 -6.40
N LYS A 181 14.42 13.40 -6.36
CA LYS A 181 15.15 14.05 -7.45
C LYS A 181 15.05 13.25 -8.74
N GLU A 182 15.33 11.95 -8.71
CA GLU A 182 15.25 11.12 -9.92
C GLU A 182 13.80 10.99 -10.42
N LEU A 183 12.83 10.84 -9.52
CA LEU A 183 11.41 10.81 -9.86
C LEU A 183 10.99 12.05 -10.64
N LEU A 184 11.41 13.24 -10.23
CA LEU A 184 11.09 14.49 -10.94
C LEU A 184 11.71 14.55 -12.34
N ASP A 185 12.93 14.02 -12.53
CA ASP A 185 13.57 13.95 -13.85
C ASP A 185 13.00 12.81 -14.73
N PHE A 186 12.42 11.78 -14.11
CA PHE A 186 11.67 10.73 -14.78
C PHE A 186 10.29 11.21 -15.24
N LEU A 187 9.60 12.02 -14.44
CA LEU A 187 8.26 12.55 -14.76
C LEU A 187 8.24 13.69 -15.77
N LYS A 188 9.39 14.33 -16.06
CA LYS A 188 9.53 15.33 -17.15
C LYS A 188 9.60 14.71 -18.56
N LYS A 189 9.87 13.41 -18.64
CA LYS A 189 9.90 12.64 -19.89
C LYS A 189 8.48 12.22 -20.31
#